data_AF-A0A1H7TWW2-F1
#
_entry.id   AF-A0A1H7TWW2-F1
#
_cell.length_a   1.000
_cell.length_b   1.000
_cell.length_c   1.000
_cell.angle_alpha   90.00
_cell.angle_beta   90.00
_cell.angle_gamma   90.00
#
_symmetry.space_group_name_H-M   'P 1'
#
loop_
_entity.id
_entity.type
_entity.pdbx_description
1 polymer ?
#
loop_
_entity_poly.entity_id
_entity_poly.type
_entity_poly.pdbx_seq_one_letter_code
_entity_poly.pdbx_strand_id
1 'polypeptide(L)'
;MYIIERMFLYFFMSGDVSLMMKPSTPPPPSVEDEALIKDYLLHDLLQSVLERDIGILKTLKLKMADIYILNLQHIQKGISAQAWSIQQQMKRRGIRIQSKGRTSEEWLQVHYLCRGYEGSLLCDRPSLKEEIKDRLVSYLGTDLAAY
;
A
#
# COMPACT_ATOMS: atom_id res chain seq x y z
N MET A 1 5.37 -31.07 50.47
CA MET A 1 4.32 -30.59 51.38
C MET A 1 4.82 -29.26 51.95
N TYR A 2 4.21 -28.16 51.50
CA TYR A 2 4.21 -26.74 51.92
C TYR A 2 5.25 -26.29 52.97
N ILE A 3 5.98 -25.18 52.84
CA ILE A 3 5.48 -23.78 52.84
C ILE A 3 6.63 -22.87 52.34
N ILE A 4 6.48 -22.17 51.20
CA ILE A 4 7.39 -21.10 50.73
C ILE A 4 6.56 -19.87 50.33
N GLU A 5 5.82 -19.30 51.28
CA GLU A 5 5.17 -18.00 51.09
C GLU A 5 5.27 -17.21 52.38
N ARG A 6 6.33 -16.38 52.53
CA ARG A 6 6.25 -15.10 53.29
C ARG A 6 7.48 -14.19 53.28
N MET A 7 8.40 -14.34 52.32
CA MET A 7 9.59 -13.47 52.26
C MET A 7 9.69 -12.67 50.97
N PHE A 8 8.55 -12.26 50.41
CA PHE A 8 8.50 -11.50 49.15
C PHE A 8 8.12 -10.02 49.33
N LEU A 9 8.17 -9.48 50.56
CA LEU A 9 7.61 -8.16 50.86
C LEU A 9 8.56 -7.15 51.53
N TYR A 10 9.87 -7.41 51.61
CA TYR A 10 10.80 -6.51 52.31
C TYR A 10 12.13 -6.23 51.60
N PHE A 11 12.15 -6.23 50.26
CA PHE A 11 13.29 -5.68 49.52
C PHE A 11 12.83 -4.56 48.58
N PHE A 12 12.15 -3.58 49.17
CA PHE A 12 11.93 -2.26 48.59
C PHE A 12 13.10 -1.36 49.02
N MET A 13 13.56 -0.49 48.12
CA MET A 13 14.48 0.64 48.33
C MET A 13 15.99 0.37 48.20
N SER A 14 16.50 0.36 46.97
CA SER A 14 17.63 1.21 46.50
C SER A 14 18.16 0.67 45.16
N GLY A 15 17.87 1.36 44.06
CA GLY A 15 18.44 1.03 42.75
C GLY A 15 17.63 1.57 41.58
N ASP A 16 17.70 2.89 41.35
CA ASP A 16 17.39 3.45 40.03
C ASP A 16 18.38 2.87 39.00
N VAL A 17 17.85 2.18 37.98
CA VAL A 17 18.19 2.27 36.54
C VAL A 17 17.40 1.20 35.77
N SER A 18 16.48 1.67 34.91
CA SER A 18 16.02 1.03 33.67
C SER A 18 15.26 -0.31 33.74
N LEU A 19 13.97 -0.28 33.37
CA LEU A 19 13.39 -1.12 32.31
C LEU A 19 11.98 -0.59 31.99
N MET A 20 11.93 0.26 30.96
CA MET A 20 10.69 0.67 30.29
C MET A 20 9.85 -0.57 29.98
N MET A 21 8.66 -0.67 30.55
CA MET A 21 7.58 -1.42 29.91
C MET A 21 7.19 -0.66 28.64
N LYS A 22 7.93 -0.89 27.55
CA LYS A 22 7.42 -0.59 26.21
C LYS A 22 6.15 -1.42 26.05
N PRO A 23 5.00 -0.83 25.67
CA PRO A 23 3.85 -1.64 25.29
C PRO A 23 4.31 -2.59 24.18
N SER A 24 4.22 -3.90 24.46
CA SER A 24 4.66 -4.97 23.54
C SER A 24 3.77 -5.06 22.30
N THR A 25 2.68 -4.31 22.25
CA THR A 25 1.75 -4.27 21.13
C THR A 25 2.17 -3.14 20.19
N PRO A 26 2.54 -3.43 18.94
CA PRO A 26 2.87 -2.39 17.97
C PRO A 26 1.66 -1.46 17.76
N PRO A 27 1.89 -0.15 17.56
CA PRO A 27 0.80 0.81 17.42
C PRO A 27 -0.01 0.49 16.17
N PRO A 28 -1.36 0.55 16.23
CA PRO A 28 -2.19 0.34 15.06
C PRO A 28 -1.86 1.39 13.97
N PRO A 29 -2.12 1.06 12.69
CA PRO A 29 -1.97 1.99 11.60
C PRO A 29 -2.89 3.19 11.78
N SER A 30 -2.40 4.37 11.43
CA SER A 30 -3.21 5.58 11.35
C SER A 30 -4.00 5.61 10.03
N VAL A 31 -5.04 6.45 9.95
CA VAL A 31 -5.81 6.67 8.71
C VAL A 31 -4.89 7.08 7.55
N GLU A 32 -3.85 7.88 7.83
CA GLU A 32 -2.86 8.27 6.83
C GLU A 32 -1.99 7.10 6.35
N ASP A 33 -1.69 6.14 7.23
CA ASP A 33 -0.92 4.95 6.85
C ASP A 33 -1.75 4.05 5.92
N GLU A 34 -3.04 3.87 6.23
CA GLU A 34 -3.97 3.12 5.38
C GLU A 34 -4.19 3.80 4.04
N ALA A 35 -4.35 5.12 4.02
CA ALA A 35 -4.44 5.91 2.80
C ALA A 35 -3.18 5.74 1.93
N LEU A 36 -2.00 5.79 2.55
CA LEU A 36 -0.73 5.59 1.84
C LEU A 36 -0.57 4.16 1.28
N ILE A 37 -1.06 3.15 2.01
CA ILE A 37 -1.12 1.78 1.50
C ILE A 37 -2.06 1.69 0.29
N LYS A 38 -3.24 2.30 0.37
CA LYS A 38 -4.20 2.33 -0.74
C LYS A 38 -3.62 3.05 -1.97
N ASP A 39 -2.94 4.17 -1.77
CA ASP A 39 -2.25 4.90 -2.84
C ASP A 39 -1.18 4.05 -3.52
N TYR A 40 -0.39 3.32 -2.74
CA TYR A 40 0.59 2.37 -3.27
C TYR A 40 -0.06 1.26 -4.10
N LEU A 41 -1.19 0.72 -3.63
CA LEU A 41 -1.92 -0.34 -4.34
C LEU A 41 -2.49 0.17 -5.67
N LEU A 42 -3.11 1.34 -5.67
CA LEU A 42 -3.63 1.96 -6.89
C LEU A 42 -2.52 2.21 -7.90
N HIS A 43 -1.38 2.72 -7.44
CA HIS A 43 -0.21 2.94 -8.26
C HIS A 43 0.28 1.64 -8.93
N ASP A 44 0.43 0.56 -8.16
CA ASP A 44 0.87 -0.74 -8.65
C ASP A 44 -0.11 -1.38 -9.65
N LEU A 45 -1.41 -1.24 -9.38
CA LEU A 45 -2.46 -1.69 -10.30
C LEU A 45 -2.45 -0.89 -11.60
N LEU A 46 -2.30 0.43 -11.50
CA LEU A 46 -2.24 1.34 -12.64
C LEU A 46 -1.06 1.02 -13.55
N GLN A 47 0.12 0.79 -12.96
CA GLN A 47 1.31 0.33 -13.68
C GLN A 47 1.04 -0.99 -14.42
N SER A 48 0.42 -1.96 -13.74
CA SER A 48 0.07 -3.27 -14.31
C SER A 48 -0.93 -3.17 -15.47
N VAL A 49 -1.88 -2.23 -15.40
CA VAL A 49 -2.86 -1.97 -16.48
C VAL A 49 -2.14 -1.39 -17.69
N LEU A 50 -1.32 -0.36 -17.52
CA LEU A 50 -0.60 0.27 -18.62
C LEU A 50 0.37 -0.70 -19.32
N GLU A 51 1.07 -1.53 -18.56
CA GLU A 51 1.96 -2.55 -19.13
C GLU A 51 1.19 -3.56 -19.98
N ARG A 52 0.03 -4.01 -19.50
CA ARG A 52 -0.86 -4.90 -20.26
C ARG A 52 -1.36 -4.23 -21.53
N ASP A 53 -1.86 -3.01 -21.45
CA ASP A 53 -2.45 -2.31 -22.58
C ASP A 53 -1.41 -1.98 -23.65
N ILE A 54 -0.20 -1.55 -23.25
CA ILE A 54 0.94 -1.39 -24.17
C ILE A 54 1.28 -2.73 -24.83
N GLY A 55 1.30 -3.83 -24.06
CA GLY A 55 1.52 -5.17 -24.58
C GLY A 55 0.48 -5.57 -25.63
N ILE A 56 -0.80 -5.31 -25.37
CA ILE A 56 -1.90 -5.57 -26.30
C ILE A 56 -1.74 -4.71 -27.57
N LEU A 57 -1.52 -3.40 -27.43
CA LEU A 57 -1.38 -2.48 -28.57
C LEU A 57 -0.24 -2.87 -29.51
N LYS A 58 0.86 -3.44 -28.99
CA LYS A 58 1.96 -3.99 -29.80
C LYS A 58 1.57 -5.16 -30.69
N THR A 59 0.52 -5.90 -30.33
CA THR A 59 0.03 -7.07 -31.08
C THR A 59 -1.07 -6.71 -32.09
N LEU A 60 -1.75 -5.57 -31.88
CA LEU A 60 -2.84 -5.13 -32.74
C LEU A 60 -2.31 -4.46 -34.02
N LYS A 61 -2.94 -4.73 -35.16
CA LYS A 61 -2.64 -4.09 -36.46
C LYS A 61 -3.34 -2.74 -36.58
N LEU A 62 -2.95 -1.77 -35.74
CA LEU A 62 -3.48 -0.41 -35.80
C LEU A 62 -2.62 0.48 -36.69
N LYS A 63 -3.25 1.39 -37.44
CA LYS A 63 -2.55 2.33 -38.35
C LYS A 63 -1.53 3.22 -37.65
N MET A 64 -1.74 3.53 -36.36
CA MET A 64 -0.92 4.45 -35.57
C MET A 64 -0.59 3.86 -34.19
N ALA A 65 -0.35 2.55 -34.11
CA ALA A 65 -0.07 1.85 -32.85
C ALA A 65 1.02 2.53 -32.02
N ASP A 66 2.11 2.95 -32.67
CA ASP A 66 3.26 3.58 -32.01
C ASP A 66 2.89 4.88 -31.28
N ILE A 67 1.98 5.69 -31.83
CA ILE A 67 1.54 6.94 -31.20
C ILE A 67 0.73 6.65 -29.94
N TYR A 68 -0.17 5.65 -29.97
CA TYR A 68 -0.93 5.25 -28.79
C TYR A 68 -0.01 4.68 -27.71
N ILE A 69 0.97 3.86 -28.10
CA ILE A 69 1.97 3.32 -27.18
C ILE A 69 2.79 4.44 -26.55
N LEU A 70 3.26 5.41 -27.35
CA LEU A 70 4.01 6.57 -26.85
C LEU A 70 3.21 7.38 -25.83
N ASN A 71 1.90 7.55 -26.05
CA ASN A 71 1.04 8.25 -25.10
C ASN A 71 0.93 7.49 -23.77
N LEU A 72 0.68 6.17 -23.81
CA LEU A 72 0.63 5.35 -22.58
C LEU A 72 1.98 5.32 -21.85
N GLN A 73 3.10 5.29 -22.58
CA GLN A 73 4.44 5.37 -22.00
C GLN A 73 4.73 6.73 -21.36
N HIS A 74 4.19 7.82 -21.91
CA HIS A 74 4.31 9.15 -21.30
C HIS A 74 3.59 9.19 -19.95
N ILE A 75 2.36 8.67 -19.89
CA ILE A 75 1.58 8.53 -18.66
C ILE A 75 2.34 7.67 -17.64
N GLN A 76 2.87 6.52 -18.08
CA GLN A 76 3.64 5.60 -17.24
C GLN A 76 4.88 6.26 -16.59
N LYS A 77 5.56 7.15 -17.31
CA LYS A 77 6.69 7.94 -16.75
C LYS A 77 6.23 8.88 -15.64
N GLY A 78 5.11 9.57 -15.82
CA GLY A 78 4.52 10.44 -14.78
C GLY A 78 4.14 9.67 -13.53
N ILE A 79 3.50 8.52 -13.71
CA ILE A 79 3.12 7.59 -12.64
C ILE A 79 4.36 7.12 -11.87
N SER A 80 5.41 6.69 -12.58
CA SER A 80 6.64 6.17 -11.99
C SER A 80 7.34 7.18 -11.07
N ALA A 81 7.27 8.48 -11.38
CA ALA A 81 7.83 9.52 -10.51
C ALA A 81 7.07 9.60 -9.16
N GLN A 82 5.74 9.44 -9.18
CA GLN A 82 4.94 9.39 -7.95
C GLN A 82 5.19 8.11 -7.14
N ALA A 83 5.44 6.98 -7.82
CA ALA A 83 5.78 5.70 -7.19
C ALA A 83 6.89 5.85 -6.17
N TRP A 84 7.96 6.55 -6.58
CA TRP A 84 9.14 6.72 -5.77
C TRP A 84 8.84 7.52 -4.52
N SER A 85 8.05 8.60 -4.63
CA SER A 85 7.59 9.38 -3.47
C SER A 85 6.80 8.52 -2.48
N ILE A 86 5.83 7.74 -2.97
CA ILE A 86 5.01 6.85 -2.14
C ILE A 86 5.87 5.82 -1.42
N GLN A 87 6.79 5.15 -2.14
CA GLN A 87 7.70 4.16 -1.55
C GLN A 87 8.62 4.78 -0.48
N GLN A 88 9.12 6.00 -0.69
CA GLN A 88 9.91 6.71 0.32
C GLN A 88 9.07 7.01 1.57
N GLN A 89 7.82 7.46 1.39
CA GLN A 89 6.91 7.72 2.51
C GLN A 89 6.58 6.44 3.29
N MET A 90 6.30 5.32 2.59
CA MET A 90 6.05 4.03 3.23
C MET A 90 7.25 3.57 4.04
N LYS A 91 8.46 3.69 3.48
CA LYS A 91 9.71 3.35 4.17
C LYS A 91 9.91 4.19 5.43
N ARG A 92 9.67 5.51 5.35
CA ARG A 92 9.76 6.44 6.50
C ARG A 92 8.75 6.09 7.60
N ARG A 93 7.54 5.67 7.22
CA ARG A 93 6.47 5.30 8.16
C ARG A 93 6.56 3.86 8.66
N GLY A 94 7.54 3.07 8.19
CA GLY A 94 7.74 1.68 8.58
C GLY A 94 6.70 0.72 8.00
N ILE A 95 6.13 1.04 6.83
CA ILE A 95 5.10 0.26 6.15
C ILE A 95 5.74 -0.65 5.10
N ARG A 96 5.33 -1.92 5.05
CA ARG A 96 5.74 -2.91 4.05
C ARG A 96 4.54 -3.74 3.62
N ILE A 97 4.38 -3.97 2.31
CA ILE A 97 3.39 -4.92 1.79
C ILE A 97 4.01 -6.31 1.83
N GLN A 98 3.36 -7.27 2.47
CA GLN A 98 3.84 -8.65 2.60
C GLN A 98 3.30 -9.53 1.46
N SER A 99 2.00 -9.43 1.17
CA SER A 99 1.37 -10.22 0.11
C SER A 99 0.10 -9.56 -0.41
N LYS A 100 -0.25 -9.93 -1.64
CA LYS A 100 -1.52 -9.58 -2.29
C LYS A 100 -2.24 -10.88 -2.63
N GLY A 101 -3.36 -11.11 -1.99
CA GLY A 101 -4.22 -12.27 -2.20
C GLY A 101 -5.43 -11.93 -3.06
N ARG A 102 -5.85 -12.87 -3.91
CA ARG A 102 -7.16 -12.82 -4.55
C ARG A 102 -8.10 -13.71 -3.75
N THR A 103 -9.06 -13.10 -3.08
CA THR A 103 -10.07 -13.85 -2.31
C THR A 103 -11.22 -14.27 -3.21
N SER A 104 -11.58 -13.44 -4.20
CA SER A 104 -12.58 -13.69 -5.25
C SER A 104 -12.33 -12.76 -6.45
N GLU A 105 -13.09 -12.87 -7.54
CA GLU A 105 -13.00 -11.97 -8.71
C GLU A 105 -13.34 -10.51 -8.39
N GLU A 106 -14.08 -10.29 -7.29
CA GLU A 106 -14.58 -8.98 -6.86
C GLU A 106 -13.71 -8.32 -5.78
N TRP A 107 -12.87 -9.09 -5.08
CA TRP A 107 -12.18 -8.62 -3.87
C TRP A 107 -10.66 -8.82 -3.97
N LEU A 108 -9.92 -7.78 -3.60
CA LEU A 108 -8.47 -7.80 -3.47
C LEU A 108 -8.11 -7.69 -1.99
N GLN A 109 -7.41 -8.70 -1.46
CA GLN A 109 -6.90 -8.66 -0.09
C GLN A 109 -5.41 -8.34 -0.10
N VAL A 110 -4.98 -7.45 0.80
CA VAL A 110 -3.59 -7.05 0.92
C VAL A 110 -3.16 -7.17 2.35
N HIS A 111 -2.09 -7.93 2.59
CA HIS A 111 -1.45 -8.05 3.88
C HIS A 111 -0.26 -7.10 3.96
N TYR A 112 -0.17 -6.35 5.05
CA TYR A 112 0.86 -5.37 5.27
C TYR A 112 1.36 -5.40 6.71
N LEU A 113 2.57 -4.89 6.89
CA LEU A 113 3.20 -4.67 8.17
C LEU A 113 3.46 -3.17 8.34
N CYS A 114 2.94 -2.57 9.42
CA CYS A 114 3.12 -1.17 9.76
C CYS A 114 3.79 -1.07 11.13
N ARG A 115 5.09 -0.71 11.18
CA ARG A 115 5.84 -0.56 12.45
C ARG A 115 5.78 -1.81 13.35
N GLY A 116 5.68 -2.99 12.74
CA GLY A 116 5.54 -4.28 13.43
C GLY A 116 4.09 -4.75 13.63
N TYR A 117 3.09 -3.92 13.35
CA TYR A 117 1.68 -4.30 13.34
C TYR A 117 1.34 -5.01 12.04
N GLU A 118 0.86 -6.24 12.11
CA GLU A 118 0.33 -6.97 10.95
C GLU A 118 -1.15 -6.62 10.75
N GLY A 119 -1.47 -6.15 9.55
CA GLY A 119 -2.83 -5.77 9.17
C GLY A 119 -3.20 -6.34 7.81
N SER A 120 -4.49 -6.27 7.49
CA SER A 120 -4.98 -6.57 6.15
C SER A 120 -6.04 -5.57 5.71
N LEU A 121 -6.00 -5.20 4.43
CA LEU A 121 -7.01 -4.39 3.78
C LEU A 121 -7.75 -5.24 2.76
N LEU A 122 -9.08 -5.14 2.77
CA LEU A 122 -9.94 -5.71 1.75
C LEU A 122 -10.45 -4.56 0.88
N CYS A 123 -10.18 -4.64 -0.42
CA CYS A 123 -10.61 -3.64 -1.38
C CYS A 123 -11.52 -4.28 -2.40
N ASP A 124 -12.62 -3.62 -2.73
CA ASP A 124 -13.49 -4.03 -3.81
C ASP A 124 -12.88 -3.58 -5.15
N ARG A 125 -12.84 -4.51 -6.10
CA ARG A 125 -12.22 -4.29 -7.40
C ARG A 125 -12.98 -3.30 -8.29
N PRO A 126 -14.32 -3.22 -8.26
CA PRO A 126 -15.07 -2.19 -8.98
C PRO A 126 -14.66 -0.77 -8.56
N SER A 127 -14.59 -0.47 -7.26
CA SER A 127 -14.18 0.87 -6.80
C SER A 127 -12.72 1.16 -7.11
N LEU A 128 -11.83 0.17 -6.96
CA LEU A 128 -10.44 0.33 -7.40
C LEU A 128 -10.34 0.63 -8.91
N LYS A 129 -11.21 0.03 -9.73
CA LYS A 129 -11.25 0.29 -11.17
C LYS A 129 -11.71 1.71 -11.48
N GLU A 130 -12.74 2.22 -10.79
CA GLU A 130 -13.17 3.60 -10.94
C GLU A 130 -12.07 4.58 -10.50
N GLU A 131 -11.44 4.35 -9.35
CA GLU A 131 -10.32 5.19 -8.90
C GLU A 131 -9.11 5.17 -9.86
N ILE A 132 -8.84 4.03 -10.49
CA ILE A 132 -7.81 3.92 -11.54
C ILE A 132 -8.17 4.79 -12.74
N LYS A 133 -9.43 4.76 -13.19
CA LYS A 133 -9.89 5.62 -14.29
C LYS A 133 -9.72 7.08 -13.91
N ASP A 134 -10.21 7.51 -12.75
CA ASP A 134 -10.10 8.89 -12.28
C ASP A 134 -8.65 9.38 -12.24
N ARG A 135 -7.72 8.52 -11.80
CA ARG A 135 -6.29 8.83 -11.85
C ARG A 135 -5.77 8.96 -13.28
N LEU A 136 -6.14 8.05 -14.18
CA LEU A 136 -5.75 8.15 -15.60
C LEU A 136 -6.26 9.44 -16.24
N VAL A 137 -7.50 9.83 -15.95
CA VAL A 137 -8.11 11.09 -16.40
C VAL A 137 -7.24 12.27 -15.98
N SER A 138 -6.86 12.30 -14.70
CA SER A 138 -5.98 13.34 -14.15
C SER A 138 -4.61 13.40 -14.84
N TYR A 139 -4.01 12.25 -15.16
CA TYR A 139 -2.73 12.21 -15.89
C TYR A 139 -2.84 12.64 -17.35
N LEU A 140 -3.99 12.40 -17.98
CA LEU A 140 -4.25 12.81 -19.36
C LEU A 140 -4.54 14.32 -19.48
N GLY A 141 -4.85 14.99 -18.36
CA GLY A 141 -5.22 16.41 -18.36
C GLY A 141 -6.54 16.70 -19.09
N THR A 142 -7.34 15.66 -19.35
CA THR A 142 -8.61 15.73 -20.08
C THR A 142 -9.75 15.33 -19.17
N ASP A 143 -10.77 16.16 -19.05
CA ASP A 143 -12.02 15.78 -18.38
C ASP A 143 -12.79 14.77 -19.23
N LEU A 144 -12.91 13.53 -18.77
CA LEU A 144 -13.70 12.49 -19.44
C LEU A 144 -15.21 12.74 -19.33
N ALA A 145 -15.66 13.66 -18.47
CA ALA A 145 -17.05 14.09 -18.41
C ALA A 145 -17.47 14.96 -19.62
N ALA A 146 -16.55 15.30 -20.52
CA ALA A 146 -16.81 16.06 -21.74
C ALA A 146 -17.20 15.19 -22.95
N TYR A 147 -17.35 13.87 -22.78
CA TYR A 147 -17.72 12.92 -23.85
C TYR A 147 -18.86 11.98 -23.46
#